data_AF-A0A524CY33-F1
#
_entry.id   AF-A0A524CY33-F1
#
_cell.length_a   1.000
_cell.length_b   1.000
_cell.length_c   1.000
_cell.angle_alpha   90.00
_cell.angle_beta   90.00
_cell.angle_gamma   90.00
#
_symmetry.space_group_name_H-M   'P 1'
#
loop_
_entity.id
_entity.type
_entity.pdbx_description
1 polymer ?
#
loop_
_entity_poly.entity_id
_entity_poly.type
_entity_poly.pdbx_seq_one_letter_code
_entity_poly.pdbx_strand_id
1 'polypeptide(L)' 'NNAKCCGAGGGVKKGFPELSMEIAKSRIREAEETGADYLVSICPFCFRNLNDAIKDLNSDLKMIDLLQLINQAL' A
#
# COMPACT_ATOMS: atom_id res chain seq x y z
N ASN A 1 -2.93 12.33 11.78
CA ASN A 1 -3.86 11.21 11.52
C ASN A 1 -3.96 11.04 10.00
N ASN A 2 -2.86 10.67 9.34
CA ASN A 2 -2.68 10.87 7.89
C ASN A 2 -2.66 9.54 7.10
N ALA A 3 -2.55 8.40 7.78
CA ALA A 3 -2.55 7.08 7.15
C ALA A 3 -3.93 6.43 7.31
N LYS A 4 -4.79 6.54 6.29
CA LYS A 4 -6.10 5.88 6.25
C LYS A 4 -5.97 4.42 5.79
N CYS A 5 -7.04 3.64 5.99
CA CYS A 5 -7.12 2.23 5.61
C CYS A 5 -6.77 1.99 4.12
N CYS A 6 -6.13 0.85 3.84
CA CYS A 6 -5.76 0.42 2.49
C CYS A 6 -6.93 -0.12 1.65
N GLY A 7 -8.11 -0.35 2.25
CA GLY A 7 -9.29 -0.89 1.57
C GLY A 7 -9.40 -2.42 1.53
N ALA A 8 -8.42 -3.16 2.07
CA ALA A 8 -8.39 -4.62 1.92
C ALA A 8 -9.17 -5.40 2.99
N GLY A 9 -9.24 -4.87 4.21
CA GLY A 9 -9.79 -5.56 5.38
C GLY A 9 -11.32 -5.72 5.35
N GLY A 10 -11.87 -6.43 6.34
CA GLY A 10 -13.32 -6.57 6.51
C GLY A 10 -14.04 -7.30 5.36
N GLY A 11 -13.31 -8.04 4.53
CA GLY A 11 -13.85 -8.71 3.34
C GLY A 11 -14.04 -7.79 2.13
N VAL A 12 -13.72 -6.50 2.23
CA VAL A 12 -13.96 -5.50 1.16
C VAL A 12 -13.22 -5.87 -0.12
N LYS A 13 -11.96 -6.31 -0.05
CA LYS A 13 -11.23 -6.74 -1.25
C LYS A 13 -11.91 -7.87 -2.03
N LYS A 14 -12.66 -8.73 -1.35
CA LYS A 14 -13.39 -9.84 -1.98
C LYS A 14 -14.81 -9.44 -2.39
N GLY A 15 -15.51 -8.69 -1.55
CA GLY A 15 -16.90 -8.30 -1.78
C GLY A 15 -17.07 -7.11 -2.73
N PHE A 16 -16.10 -6.20 -2.75
CA PHE A 16 -16.11 -4.95 -3.52
C PHE A 16 -14.69 -4.66 -4.06
N PRO A 17 -14.18 -5.48 -5.00
CA PRO A 17 -12.78 -5.42 -5.44
C PRO A 17 -12.41 -4.07 -6.07
N GLU A 18 -13.31 -3.46 -6.84
CA GLU A 18 -13.09 -2.14 -7.46
C GLU A 18 -12.95 -1.06 -6.40
N LEU A 19 -13.81 -1.05 -5.38
CA LEU A 19 -13.73 -0.10 -4.26
C LEU A 19 -12.42 -0.28 -3.48
N SER A 20 -12.04 -1.53 -3.18
CA SER A 20 -10.77 -1.84 -2.52
C SER A 20 -9.57 -1.30 -3.31
N MET A 21 -9.63 -1.40 -4.64
CA MET A 21 -8.57 -0.90 -5.52
C MET A 21 -8.52 0.63 -5.57
N GLU A 22 -9.67 1.29 -5.70
CA GLU A 22 -9.72 2.76 -5.73
C GLU A 22 -9.25 3.40 -4.40
N ILE A 23 -9.60 2.79 -3.27
CA ILE A 23 -9.08 3.20 -1.96
C ILE A 23 -7.55 3.07 -1.93
N ALA A 24 -7.01 1.94 -2.38
CA ALA A 24 -5.57 1.70 -2.41
C ALA A 24 -4.84 2.70 -3.34
N LYS A 25 -5.35 2.93 -4.56
CA LYS A 25 -4.81 3.92 -5.49
C LYS A 25 -4.76 5.32 -4.90
N SER A 26 -5.81 5.71 -4.19
CA SER A 26 -5.82 6.99 -3.49
C SER A 26 -4.70 7.07 -2.44
N ARG A 27 -4.39 5.98 -1.73
CA ARG A 27 -3.24 5.97 -0.79
C ARG A 27 -1.89 6.07 -1.50
N ILE A 28 -1.74 5.43 -2.66
CA ILE A 28 -0.50 5.50 -3.45
C ILE A 28 -0.25 6.93 -3.92
N ARG A 29 -1.24 7.60 -4.50
CA ARG A 29 -1.11 9.01 -4.93
C ARG A 29 -0.74 9.95 -3.77
N GLU A 30 -1.36 9.77 -2.60
CA GLU A 30 -0.99 10.53 -1.40
C GLU A 30 0.46 10.27 -0.97
N ALA A 31 0.95 9.03 -1.12
CA ALA A 31 2.33 8.70 -0.78
C ALA A 31 3.32 9.30 -1.80
N GLU A 32 2.99 9.31 -3.09
CA GLU A 32 3.80 9.96 -4.13
C GLU A 32 4.00 11.46 -3.86
N GLU A 33 2.95 12.15 -3.40
CA GLU A 33 3.02 13.58 -3.03
C GLU A 33 4.03 13.88 -1.90
N THR A 34 4.40 12.87 -1.11
CA THR A 34 5.41 13.02 -0.05
C THR A 34 6.85 12.93 -0.57
N GLY A 35 7.06 12.44 -1.81
CA GLY A 35 8.39 12.17 -2.36
C GLY A 35 9.07 10.94 -1.74
N ALA A 36 8.30 10.02 -1.14
CA ALA A 36 8.84 8.79 -0.58
C ALA A 36 9.19 7.78 -1.67
N ASP A 37 10.25 6.99 -1.45
CA ASP A 37 10.61 5.86 -2.33
C ASP A 37 9.93 4.55 -1.89
N TYR A 38 9.68 4.41 -0.59
CA TYR A 38 9.19 3.18 0.03
C TYR A 38 7.95 3.40 0.89
N LEU A 39 7.02 2.46 0.79
CA LEU A 39 5.90 2.29 1.71
C LEU A 39 6.15 1.07 2.60
N VAL A 40 6.08 1.27 3.92
CA VAL A 40 6.32 0.23 4.91
C VAL A 40 5.01 -0.23 5.51
N SER A 41 4.79 -1.54 5.61
CA SER A 41 3.66 -2.09 6.38
C SER A 41 3.99 -3.46 6.96
N ILE A 42 3.54 -3.69 8.20
CA ILE A 42 3.56 -5.01 8.85
C ILE A 42 2.31 -5.84 8.55
N CYS A 43 1.29 -5.24 7.93
CA CYS A 43 0.03 -5.92 7.65
C CYS A 43 0.10 -6.57 6.25
N PRO A 44 0.01 -7.90 6.13
CA PRO A 44 0.11 -8.57 4.83
C PRO A 44 -1.02 -8.20 3.87
N PHE A 45 -2.20 -7.84 4.39
CA PHE A 45 -3.31 -7.34 3.55
C PHE A 45 -3.03 -5.95 2.98
N CYS A 46 -2.50 -5.04 3.80
CA CYS A 46 -2.07 -3.72 3.33
C CYS A 46 -0.96 -3.86 2.30
N PHE A 47 0.05 -4.68 2.59
CA PHE A 47 1.16 -4.91 1.68
C PHE A 47 0.66 -5.36 0.31
N ARG A 48 -0.15 -6.42 0.25
CA ARG A 48 -0.64 -6.92 -1.03
C ARG A 48 -1.52 -5.89 -1.76
N ASN A 49 -2.48 -5.27 -1.07
CA ASN A 49 -3.42 -4.38 -1.74
C ASN A 49 -2.78 -3.08 -2.26
N LEU A 50 -1.86 -2.50 -1.48
CA LEU A 50 -1.12 -1.32 -1.90
C LEU A 50 -0.12 -1.68 -3.01
N ASN A 51 0.54 -2.84 -2.94
CA ASN A 51 1.42 -3.31 -4.00
C ASN A 51 0.68 -3.56 -5.33
N ASP A 52 -0.55 -4.08 -5.27
CA ASP A 52 -1.39 -4.22 -6.47
C ASP A 52 -1.73 -2.84 -7.07
N ALA A 53 -2.05 -1.85 -6.24
CA ALA A 53 -2.32 -0.48 -6.68
C ALA A 53 -1.08 0.23 -7.25
N ILE A 54 0.11 0.02 -6.68
CA ILE A 54 1.38 0.52 -7.23
C ILE A 54 1.57 0.01 -8.65
N LYS A 55 1.37 -1.30 -8.87
CA LYS A 55 1.50 -1.93 -10.19
C LYS A 55 0.45 -1.40 -11.17
N ASP A 56 -0.80 -1.27 -10.74
CA ASP A 56 -1.89 -0.77 -11.59
C ASP A 56 -1.64 0.68 -12.05
N LEU A 57 -1.07 1.52 -11.17
CA LEU A 57 -0.73 2.90 -11.48
C LEU A 57 0.61 3.06 -12.22
N ASN A 58 1.41 2.00 -12.38
CA ASN A 58 2.81 2.08 -12.81
C ASN A 58 3.63 3.08 -11.99
N SER A 59 3.43 3.11 -10.67
CA SER A 59 4.15 3.98 -9.74
C SER A 59 5.56 3.46 -9.43
N ASP A 60 6.51 4.36 -9.19
CA ASP A 60 7.88 4.03 -8.78
C ASP A 60 8.00 3.64 -7.29
N LEU A 61 6.95 3.86 -6.50
CA LEU A 61 6.89 3.49 -5.08
C LEU A 61 7.09 1.98 -4.90
N LYS A 62 7.77 1.60 -3.81
CA LYS A 62 8.02 0.20 -3.48
C LYS A 62 7.44 -0.16 -2.13
N MET A 63 6.70 -1.26 -2.08
CA MET A 63 6.36 -1.87 -0.79
C MET A 63 7.58 -2.56 -0.20
N ILE A 64 7.82 -2.34 1.09
CA ILE A 64 8.81 -3.08 1.88
C ILE A 64 8.17 -3.52 3.21
N ASP A 65 8.43 -4.76 3.60
CA ASP A 65 8.04 -5.24 4.93
C ASP A 65 9.00 -4.67 6.00
N LEU A 66 8.49 -4.49 7.23
CA LEU A 66 9.30 -3.92 8.31
C LEU A 66 10.56 -4.75 8.61
N LEU A 67 10.48 -6.09 8.57
CA LEU A 67 11.63 -6.94 8.83
C LEU A 67 12.66 -6.84 7.70
N GLN A 68 12.22 -6.68 6.45
CA GLN A 68 13.12 -6.43 5.32
C GLN A 68 13.85 -5.10 5.49
N LEU A 69 13.13 -4.05 5.90
CA LEU A 69 13.73 -2.74 6.16
C LEU A 69 14.76 -2.81 7.29
N ILE A 70 14.43 -3.48 8.40
CA ILE A 70 15.39 -3.67 9.52
C ILE A 70 16.62 -4.43 9.02
N ASN A 71 16.44 -5.50 8.23
CA ASN A 71 17.54 -6.29 7.70
C ASN A 71 18.45 -5.51 6.72
N GLN A 72 17.95 -4.44 6.08
CA GLN A 72 18.78 -3.56 5.24
C GLN A 72 19.60 -2.54 6.05
N ALA A 73 19.23 -2.31 7.31
CA ALA A 73 19.89 -1.35 8.20
C ALA A 73 20.93 -2.01 9.13
N LEU A 74 20.96 -3.35 9.17
CA LEU A 74 21.98 -4.16 9.85
C LEU A 74 23.17 -4.40 8.93
#